data_AF-A0A965LG96-F1
#
_entry.id   AF-A0A965LG96-F1
#
_cell.length_a   1.000
_cell.length_b   1.000
_cell.length_c   1.000
_cell.angle_alpha   90.00
_cell.angle_beta   90.00
_cell.angle_gamma   90.00
#
_symmetry.space_group_name_H-M   'P 1'
#
loop_
_entity.id
_entity.type
_entity.pdbx_description
1 polymer ?
#
loop_
_entity_poly.entity_id
_entity_poly.type
_entity_poly.pdbx_seq_one_letter_code
_entity_poly.pdbx_strand_id
1 'polypeptide(L)'
;MKAHLDGILVKIQSRRERQDRAEESAPARPAALPAPKPASPLRPAEAVEIAKVLGSDPAAAEANPGSVTRMVDQSPGQLAVSEPLKLASADRPWVAELLPGPIAYWRVRTMGATLAEAMGRDWSAWRQKNPLGAVVDLRECLPAQSLESAAELCALFVTPGEILFTWRDGAGKEKVYRSDRQPLGLNPATPLVVLVGQNLRGAGE
;
A
#
# COMPACT_ATOMS: atom_id res chain seq x y z
N MET A 1 52.25 31.56 26.57
CA MET A 1 51.87 30.60 25.51
C MET A 1 51.48 29.19 26.00
N LYS A 2 51.73 28.78 27.26
CA LYS A 2 51.31 27.46 27.77
C LYS A 2 49.79 27.32 28.05
N ALA A 3 49.14 28.37 28.55
CA ALA A 3 47.73 28.31 28.97
C ALA A 3 46.71 28.10 27.83
N HIS A 4 47.08 28.33 26.57
CA HIS A 4 46.15 28.20 25.45
C HIS A 4 46.08 26.76 24.90
N LEU A 5 47.14 25.98 25.05
CA LEU A 5 47.22 24.57 24.62
C LEU A 5 46.45 23.63 25.56
N ASP A 6 46.46 23.90 26.86
CA ASP A 6 45.75 23.11 27.86
C ASP A 6 44.23 23.15 27.64
N GLY A 7 43.69 24.31 27.23
CA GLY A 7 42.26 24.46 26.95
C GLY A 7 41.77 23.71 25.70
N ILE A 8 42.66 23.40 24.75
CA ILE A 8 42.32 22.65 23.52
C ILE A 8 42.32 21.14 23.81
N LEU A 9 43.27 20.66 24.61
CA LEU A 9 43.33 19.25 25.02
C LEU A 9 42.11 18.83 25.85
N VAL A 10 41.63 19.70 26.75
CA VAL A 10 40.41 19.45 27.55
C VAL A 10 39.15 19.40 26.68
N LYS A 11 39.09 20.17 25.58
CA LYS A 11 37.97 20.13 24.63
C LYS A 11 37.96 18.88 23.74
N ILE A 12 39.13 18.30 23.47
CA ILE A 12 39.24 17.05 22.71
C ILE A 12 38.86 15.84 23.57
N GLN A 13 39.30 15.81 24.84
CA GLN A 13 38.93 14.74 25.77
C GLN A 13 37.42 14.71 26.07
N SER A 14 36.80 15.87 26.30
CA SER A 14 35.36 15.97 26.57
C SER A 14 34.45 15.66 25.36
N ARG A 15 34.97 15.78 24.12
CA ARG A 15 34.25 15.28 22.93
C ARG A 15 34.31 13.77 22.80
N ARG A 16 35.44 13.15 23.17
CA ARG A 16 35.64 11.70 23.10
C ARG A 16 34.77 10.98 24.13
N GLU A 17 34.71 11.49 25.36
CA GLU A 17 33.86 10.94 26.43
C GLU A 17 32.34 11.05 26.13
N ARG A 18 31.92 12.06 25.35
CA ARG A 18 30.52 12.17 24.88
C ARG A 18 30.21 11.22 23.73
N GLN A 19 31.21 10.83 22.95
CA GLN A 19 31.05 9.90 21.83
C GLN A 19 31.02 8.45 22.34
N ASP A 20 31.86 8.11 23.32
CA ASP A 20 31.88 6.79 23.95
C ASP A 20 30.60 6.51 24.76
N ARG A 21 29.97 7.54 25.36
CA ARG A 21 28.66 7.42 26.01
C ARG A 21 27.47 7.30 25.04
N ALA A 22 27.64 7.62 23.77
CA ALA A 22 26.58 7.49 22.76
C ALA A 22 26.52 6.08 22.14
N GLU A 23 27.58 5.28 22.28
CA GLU A 23 27.62 3.90 21.77
C GLU A 23 27.11 2.85 22.78
N GLU A 24 27.06 3.17 24.08
CA GLU A 24 26.63 2.24 25.15
C GLU A 24 25.11 2.28 25.44
N SER A 25 24.33 2.99 24.63
CA SER A 25 22.86 3.03 24.74
C SER A 25 22.17 2.84 23.40
N ALA A 26 22.68 1.89 22.60
CA ALA A 26 21.87 1.30 21.54
C ALA A 26 20.75 0.47 22.20
N PRO A 27 19.46 0.73 21.91
CA PRO A 27 18.41 -0.17 22.35
C PRO A 27 18.70 -1.55 21.77
N ALA A 28 18.66 -2.57 22.64
CA ALA A 28 18.76 -3.97 22.22
C ALA A 28 17.80 -4.20 21.06
N ARG A 29 18.34 -4.58 19.89
CA ARG A 29 17.55 -5.01 18.75
C ARG A 29 16.51 -6.02 19.27
N PRO A 30 15.20 -5.78 19.09
CA PRO A 30 14.23 -6.80 19.40
C PRO A 30 14.63 -8.05 18.61
N ALA A 31 14.64 -9.20 19.31
CA ALA A 31 14.96 -10.49 18.73
C ALA A 31 14.22 -10.63 17.39
N ALA A 32 14.97 -10.92 16.33
CA ALA A 32 14.40 -11.16 15.01
C ALA A 32 13.25 -12.15 15.16
N LEU A 33 12.02 -11.67 14.91
CA LEU A 33 10.87 -12.56 14.83
C LEU A 33 11.18 -13.62 13.76
N PRO A 34 10.95 -14.91 14.04
CA PRO A 34 11.18 -15.95 13.07
C PRO A 34 10.35 -15.64 11.81
N ALA A 35 11.03 -15.61 10.66
CA ALA A 35 10.39 -15.41 9.37
C ALA A 35 9.22 -16.39 9.20
N PRO A 36 8.10 -15.97 8.58
CA PRO A 36 6.99 -16.87 8.29
C PRO A 36 7.51 -17.99 7.39
N LYS A 37 7.58 -19.21 7.94
CA LYS A 37 7.90 -20.39 7.16
C LYS A 37 6.79 -20.60 6.14
N PRO A 38 7.09 -20.81 4.86
CA PRO A 38 6.08 -21.24 3.89
C PRO A 38 5.37 -22.47 4.46
N ALA A 39 4.04 -22.41 4.54
CA ALA A 39 3.23 -23.41 5.22
C ALA A 39 3.28 -24.80 4.55
N SER A 40 3.99 -24.94 3.43
CA SER A 40 4.24 -26.21 2.74
C SER A 40 5.48 -26.10 1.83
N PRO A 41 6.21 -27.20 1.58
CA PRO A 41 7.21 -27.25 0.53
C PRO A 41 6.59 -26.85 -0.83
N LEU A 42 7.33 -26.10 -1.64
CA LEU A 42 6.92 -25.77 -3.02
C LEU A 42 6.58 -27.06 -3.77
N ARG A 43 5.45 -27.06 -4.48
CA ARG A 43 5.12 -28.17 -5.37
C ARG A 43 6.08 -28.15 -6.57
N PRO A 44 6.44 -29.31 -7.16
CA PRO A 44 7.37 -29.36 -8.29
C PRO A 44 6.99 -28.43 -9.46
N ALA A 45 5.70 -28.32 -9.77
CA ALA A 45 5.20 -27.41 -10.79
C ALA A 45 5.45 -25.92 -10.47
N GLU A 46 5.31 -25.54 -9.19
CA GLU A 46 5.57 -24.16 -8.74
C GLU A 46 7.07 -23.85 -8.74
N ALA A 47 7.90 -24.83 -8.36
CA ALA A 47 9.36 -24.71 -8.40
C ALA A 47 9.88 -24.52 -9.82
N VAL A 48 9.29 -25.20 -10.81
CA VAL A 48 9.63 -25.04 -12.24
C VAL A 48 9.30 -23.63 -12.75
N GLU A 49 8.14 -23.10 -12.40
CA GLU A 49 7.74 -21.73 -12.79
C GLU A 49 8.68 -20.69 -12.19
N ILE A 50 9.00 -20.82 -10.91
CA ILE A 50 9.91 -19.91 -10.21
C ILE A 50 11.32 -20.02 -10.80
N ALA A 51 11.80 -21.22 -11.13
CA ALA A 51 13.10 -21.41 -11.77
C ALA A 51 13.19 -20.75 -13.14
N LYS A 52 12.13 -20.82 -13.96
CA LYS A 52 12.06 -20.09 -15.24
C LYS A 52 12.19 -18.57 -15.04
N VAL A 53 11.53 -18.02 -14.04
CA VAL A 53 11.60 -16.58 -13.70
C VAL A 53 12.97 -16.19 -13.18
N LEU A 54 13.63 -17.07 -12.41
CA LEU A 54 14.97 -16.86 -11.87
C LEU A 54 16.10 -17.19 -12.86
N GLY A 55 15.79 -17.55 -14.11
CA GLY A 55 16.78 -17.94 -15.13
C GLY A 55 17.56 -19.22 -14.79
N SER A 56 16.96 -20.08 -13.96
CA SER A 56 17.54 -21.35 -13.48
C SER A 56 16.97 -22.54 -14.25
N ASP A 57 17.67 -23.69 -14.22
CA ASP A 57 17.27 -24.89 -14.95
C ASP A 57 15.94 -25.48 -14.42
N PRO A 58 14.86 -25.50 -15.23
CA PRO A 58 13.56 -26.03 -14.82
C PRO A 58 13.59 -27.52 -14.51
N ALA A 59 14.44 -28.32 -15.17
CA ALA A 59 14.51 -29.76 -14.93
C ALA A 59 15.14 -30.06 -13.56
N ALA A 60 16.14 -29.27 -13.15
CA ALA A 60 16.75 -29.35 -11.83
C ALA A 60 15.81 -28.86 -10.70
N ALA A 61 14.93 -27.89 -11.01
CA ALA A 61 13.94 -27.35 -10.10
C ALA A 61 12.78 -28.32 -9.80
N GLU A 62 12.34 -29.10 -10.80
CA GLU A 62 11.33 -30.14 -10.64
C GLU A 62 11.84 -31.30 -9.78
N ALA A 63 13.10 -31.71 -10.00
CA ALA A 63 13.74 -32.80 -9.28
C ALA A 63 14.10 -32.45 -7.82
N ASN A 64 14.27 -31.16 -7.51
CA ASN A 64 14.63 -30.70 -6.17
C ASN A 64 13.98 -29.34 -5.84
N PRO A 65 12.67 -29.30 -5.55
CA PRO A 65 11.95 -28.04 -5.25
C PRO A 65 12.48 -27.31 -4.00
N GLY A 66 13.20 -28.02 -3.13
CA GLY A 66 13.85 -27.44 -1.95
C GLY A 66 15.04 -26.53 -2.28
N SER A 67 15.70 -26.71 -3.44
CA SER A 67 16.80 -25.81 -3.86
C SER A 67 16.26 -24.45 -4.31
N VAL A 68 15.14 -24.44 -5.04
CA VAL A 68 14.43 -23.23 -5.46
C VAL A 68 13.92 -22.46 -4.25
N THR A 69 13.38 -23.17 -3.24
CA THR A 69 12.97 -22.54 -1.97
C THR A 69 14.13 -21.77 -1.33
N ARG A 70 15.33 -22.37 -1.25
CA ARG A 70 16.52 -21.70 -0.69
C ARG A 70 17.00 -20.53 -1.55
N MET A 71 16.89 -20.62 -2.88
CA MET A 71 17.26 -19.52 -3.77
C MET A 71 16.31 -18.33 -3.63
N VAL A 72 15.02 -18.58 -3.46
CA VAL A 72 14.02 -17.56 -3.14
C VAL A 72 14.32 -16.95 -1.77
N ASP A 73 14.69 -17.77 -0.78
CA ASP A 73 15.06 -17.31 0.57
C ASP A 73 16.32 -16.42 0.58
N GLN A 74 17.25 -16.65 -0.35
CA GLN A 74 18.51 -15.90 -0.45
C GLN A 74 18.43 -14.70 -1.43
N SER A 75 17.29 -14.50 -2.09
CA SER A 75 17.13 -13.41 -3.05
C SER A 75 16.98 -12.06 -2.32
N PRO A 76 17.70 -11.01 -2.76
CA PRO A 76 17.62 -9.67 -2.17
C PRO A 76 16.24 -8.99 -2.37
N GLY A 77 15.30 -9.63 -3.08
CA GLY A 77 13.93 -9.16 -3.28
C GLY A 77 12.97 -9.39 -2.11
N GLN A 78 13.41 -10.00 -1.00
CA GLN A 78 12.55 -10.24 0.19
C GLN A 78 12.05 -8.97 0.91
N LEU A 79 12.52 -7.78 0.56
CA LEU A 79 12.09 -6.54 1.24
C LEU A 79 10.71 -6.00 0.82
N ALA A 80 9.98 -6.63 -0.11
CA ALA A 80 8.77 -6.03 -0.67
C ALA A 80 7.45 -6.81 -0.52
N VAL A 81 7.42 -8.01 0.05
CA VAL A 81 6.17 -8.80 0.11
C VAL A 81 6.02 -9.53 1.43
N SER A 82 5.66 -8.82 2.49
CA SER A 82 5.09 -9.46 3.68
C SER A 82 4.42 -8.43 4.59
N GLU A 83 3.28 -7.91 4.16
CA GLU A 83 2.19 -7.66 5.11
C GLU A 83 1.04 -8.59 4.71
N PRO A 84 0.42 -9.31 5.67
CA PRO A 84 -0.76 -10.10 5.37
C PRO A 84 -1.81 -9.14 4.82
N LEU A 85 -2.20 -9.32 3.55
CA LEU A 85 -3.32 -8.60 2.96
C LEU A 85 -4.50 -8.79 3.92
N LYS A 86 -4.89 -7.73 4.62
CA LYS A 86 -6.15 -7.71 5.36
C LYS A 86 -7.24 -7.87 4.30
N LEU A 87 -7.77 -9.08 4.13
CA LEU A 87 -8.83 -9.30 3.16
C LEU A 87 -10.08 -8.54 3.62
N ALA A 88 -10.70 -7.83 2.68
CA ALA A 88 -12.05 -7.31 2.85
C ALA A 88 -13.00 -8.48 3.17
N SER A 89 -13.72 -8.42 4.30
CA SER A 89 -14.75 -9.40 4.64
C SER A 89 -16.00 -9.16 3.80
N ALA A 90 -16.89 -10.13 3.70
CA ALA A 90 -18.17 -9.95 3.00
C ALA A 90 -19.00 -8.79 3.61
N ASP A 91 -18.91 -8.59 4.93
CA ASP A 91 -19.59 -7.51 5.66
C ASP A 91 -18.91 -6.15 5.51
N ARG A 92 -17.65 -6.12 5.06
CA ARG A 92 -16.91 -4.89 4.77
C ARG A 92 -16.14 -5.08 3.47
N PRO A 93 -16.77 -4.84 2.30
CA PRO A 93 -16.18 -5.07 0.98
C PRO A 93 -15.06 -4.07 0.62
N TRP A 94 -14.49 -3.38 1.61
CA TRP A 94 -13.31 -2.56 1.47
C TRP A 94 -12.39 -2.67 2.68
N VAL A 95 -11.12 -2.44 2.44
CA VAL A 95 -10.08 -2.28 3.47
C VAL A 95 -9.75 -0.80 3.54
N ALA A 96 -9.59 -0.28 4.75
CA ALA A 96 -9.19 1.10 4.99
C ALA A 96 -8.03 1.11 5.99
N GLU A 97 -6.93 1.76 5.61
CA GLU A 97 -5.72 1.84 6.43
C GLU A 97 -5.00 3.17 6.19
N LEU A 98 -4.30 3.64 7.22
CA LEU A 98 -3.32 4.72 7.08
C LEU A 98 -1.92 4.10 7.13
N LEU A 99 -1.28 4.02 5.97
CA LEU A 99 0.04 3.40 5.81
C LEU A 99 1.16 4.26 6.45
N PRO A 100 2.33 3.67 6.71
CA PRO A 100 3.53 4.44 7.06
C PRO A 100 3.84 5.51 6.00
N GLY A 101 4.24 6.72 6.43
CA GLY A 101 4.43 7.85 5.51
C GLY A 101 3.17 8.69 5.28
N PRO A 102 2.38 8.91 6.34
CA PRO A 102 0.91 8.86 6.37
C PRO A 102 0.22 8.89 5.00
N ILE A 103 -0.05 7.71 4.42
CA ILE A 103 -0.78 7.59 3.15
C ILE A 103 -2.14 6.96 3.44
N ALA A 104 -3.23 7.64 3.06
CA ALA A 104 -4.57 7.09 3.15
C ALA A 104 -4.74 5.99 2.09
N TYR A 105 -5.09 4.78 2.51
CA TYR A 105 -5.20 3.63 1.62
C TYR A 105 -6.58 3.00 1.74
N TRP A 106 -7.26 2.86 0.61
CA TRP A 106 -8.50 2.11 0.49
C TRP A 106 -8.34 1.03 -0.55
N ARG A 107 -8.59 -0.24 -0.20
CA ARG A 107 -8.78 -1.32 -1.18
C ARG A 107 -10.25 -1.60 -1.34
N VAL A 108 -10.78 -1.44 -2.55
CA VAL A 108 -12.20 -1.60 -2.83
C VAL A 108 -12.41 -2.90 -3.60
N ARG A 109 -13.19 -3.81 -3.02
CA ARG A 109 -13.63 -5.05 -3.68
C ARG A 109 -15.00 -4.88 -4.33
N THR A 110 -15.87 -4.06 -3.75
CA THR A 110 -17.22 -3.80 -4.26
C THR A 110 -17.62 -2.36 -3.96
N MET A 111 -18.19 -1.68 -4.94
CA MET A 111 -18.76 -0.33 -4.85
C MET A 111 -20.23 -0.45 -4.44
N GLY A 112 -20.45 -0.57 -3.14
CA GLY A 112 -21.80 -0.53 -2.56
C GLY A 112 -22.19 0.89 -2.14
N ALA A 113 -23.50 1.11 -1.93
CA ALA A 113 -24.06 2.41 -1.53
C ALA A 113 -23.45 3.01 -0.25
N THR A 114 -22.86 2.19 0.63
CA THR A 114 -22.25 2.66 1.88
C THR A 114 -20.76 3.00 1.75
N LEU A 115 -20.12 2.69 0.62
CA LEU A 115 -18.67 2.81 0.46
C LEU A 115 -18.22 4.26 0.59
N ALA A 116 -18.87 5.18 -0.12
CA ALA A 116 -18.47 6.58 -0.13
C ALA A 116 -18.59 7.23 1.27
N GLU A 117 -19.64 6.89 2.00
CA GLU A 117 -19.82 7.35 3.39
C GLU A 117 -18.79 6.76 4.34
N ALA A 118 -18.43 5.49 4.17
CA ALA A 118 -17.37 4.86 4.94
C ALA A 118 -16.01 5.50 4.68
N MET A 119 -15.66 5.75 3.41
CA MET A 119 -14.43 6.45 3.04
C MET A 119 -14.39 7.88 3.62
N GLY A 120 -15.52 8.59 3.64
CA GLY A 120 -15.63 9.90 4.28
C GLY A 120 -15.36 9.85 5.79
N ARG A 121 -15.82 8.80 6.49
CA ARG A 121 -15.53 8.59 7.92
C ARG A 121 -14.06 8.25 8.16
N ASP A 122 -13.51 7.34 7.36
CA ASP A 122 -12.10 6.94 7.42
C ASP A 122 -11.19 8.17 7.21
N TRP A 123 -11.45 8.96 6.17
CA TRP A 123 -10.73 10.20 5.90
C TRP A 123 -10.84 11.21 7.03
N SER A 124 -12.04 11.41 7.58
CA SER A 124 -12.25 12.35 8.69
C SER A 124 -11.41 11.98 9.91
N ALA A 125 -11.25 10.69 10.20
CA ALA A 125 -10.40 10.20 11.27
C ALA A 125 -8.90 10.39 10.96
N TRP A 126 -8.49 10.28 9.69
CA TRP A 126 -7.09 10.39 9.29
C TRP A 126 -6.62 11.81 9.04
N ARG A 127 -7.53 12.76 8.76
CA ARG A 127 -7.21 14.14 8.42
C ARG A 127 -6.31 14.82 9.45
N GLN A 128 -6.49 14.51 10.74
CA GLN A 128 -5.66 15.05 11.83
C GLN A 128 -4.20 14.58 11.78
N LYS A 129 -3.92 13.49 11.04
CA LYS A 129 -2.58 12.93 10.84
C LYS A 129 -1.88 13.46 9.59
N ASN A 130 -2.48 14.45 8.91
CA ASN A 130 -1.96 15.12 7.72
C ASN A 130 -1.42 14.15 6.66
N PRO A 131 -2.30 13.29 6.10
CA PRO A 131 -1.88 12.36 5.07
C PRO A 131 -1.27 13.09 3.88
N LEU A 132 -0.12 12.57 3.43
CA LEU A 132 0.64 13.14 2.32
C LEU A 132 0.06 12.74 0.97
N GLY A 133 -0.75 11.69 0.92
CA GLY A 133 -1.35 11.15 -0.30
C GLY A 133 -2.51 10.23 0.00
N ALA A 134 -3.25 9.89 -1.06
CA ALA A 134 -4.33 8.91 -1.02
C ALA A 134 -4.13 7.87 -2.13
N VAL A 135 -4.44 6.62 -1.82
CA VAL A 135 -4.41 5.49 -2.74
C VAL A 135 -5.77 4.79 -2.71
N VAL A 136 -6.38 4.66 -3.89
CA VAL A 136 -7.58 3.85 -4.11
C VAL A 136 -7.17 2.63 -4.94
N ASP A 137 -7.18 1.46 -4.30
CA ASP A 137 -6.78 0.20 -4.91
C ASP A 137 -8.02 -0.57 -5.39
N LEU A 138 -8.20 -0.58 -6.71
CA LEU A 138 -9.26 -1.25 -7.44
C LEU A 138 -8.80 -2.57 -8.06
N ARG A 139 -7.58 -3.07 -7.75
CA ARG A 139 -7.04 -4.29 -8.38
C ARG A 139 -7.90 -5.54 -8.13
N GLU A 140 -8.61 -5.56 -7.01
CA GLU A 140 -9.52 -6.64 -6.62
C GLU A 140 -11.00 -6.25 -6.77
N CYS A 141 -11.30 -5.10 -7.40
CA CYS A 141 -12.66 -4.67 -7.60
C CYS A 141 -13.37 -5.65 -8.54
N LEU A 142 -14.50 -6.18 -8.08
CA LEU A 142 -15.28 -7.15 -8.85
C LEU A 142 -15.86 -6.51 -10.11
N PRO A 143 -16.04 -7.29 -11.20
CA PRO A 143 -16.79 -6.82 -12.36
C PRO A 143 -18.26 -6.55 -12.00
N ALA A 144 -18.96 -5.76 -12.83
CA ALA A 144 -20.38 -5.44 -12.67
C ALA A 144 -20.73 -4.61 -11.41
N GLN A 145 -20.04 -3.49 -11.23
CA GLN A 145 -20.39 -2.48 -10.22
C GLN A 145 -21.50 -1.53 -10.72
N SER A 146 -22.22 -0.89 -9.81
CA SER A 146 -23.21 0.13 -10.14
C SER A 146 -22.52 1.43 -10.59
N LEU A 147 -23.03 2.03 -11.67
CA LEU A 147 -22.59 3.36 -12.12
C LEU A 147 -22.93 4.43 -11.09
N GLU A 148 -24.06 4.32 -10.40
CA GLU A 148 -24.43 5.21 -9.30
C GLU A 148 -23.39 5.15 -8.17
N SER A 149 -23.02 3.96 -7.71
CA SER A 149 -22.00 3.81 -6.66
C SER A 149 -20.61 4.26 -7.10
N ALA A 150 -20.24 4.07 -8.37
CA ALA A 150 -19.02 4.63 -8.94
C ALA A 150 -19.05 6.17 -8.95
N ALA A 151 -20.19 6.77 -9.32
CA ALA A 151 -20.37 8.21 -9.27
C ALA A 151 -20.26 8.76 -7.84
N GLU A 152 -20.87 8.10 -6.86
CA GLU A 152 -20.74 8.46 -5.44
C GLU A 152 -19.30 8.39 -4.92
N LEU A 153 -18.54 7.38 -5.35
CA LEU A 153 -17.12 7.25 -5.03
C LEU A 153 -16.31 8.38 -5.68
N CYS A 154 -16.51 8.65 -6.97
CA CYS A 154 -15.81 9.72 -7.67
C CYS A 154 -16.11 11.11 -7.08
N ALA A 155 -17.35 11.35 -6.66
CA ALA A 155 -17.78 12.61 -6.03
C ALA A 155 -16.96 12.97 -4.77
N LEU A 156 -16.30 12.00 -4.12
CA LEU A 156 -15.39 12.26 -2.99
C LEU A 156 -14.14 13.05 -3.37
N PHE A 157 -13.76 13.07 -4.65
CA PHE A 157 -12.48 13.60 -5.11
C PHE A 157 -12.60 14.80 -6.04
N VAL A 158 -13.83 15.20 -6.41
CA VAL A 158 -14.08 16.25 -7.39
C VAL A 158 -14.95 17.37 -6.82
N THR A 159 -14.96 18.52 -7.48
CA THR A 159 -15.74 19.67 -7.02
C THR A 159 -17.24 19.42 -7.18
N PRO A 160 -18.11 19.87 -6.25
CA PRO A 160 -19.55 19.73 -6.42
C PRO A 160 -20.04 20.40 -7.71
N GLY A 161 -20.97 19.73 -8.41
CA GLY A 161 -21.56 20.19 -9.67
C GLY A 161 -20.82 19.75 -10.93
N GLU A 162 -19.58 19.27 -10.81
CA GLU A 162 -18.80 18.75 -11.94
C GLU A 162 -19.46 17.52 -12.55
N ILE A 163 -19.38 17.40 -13.87
CA ILE A 163 -19.83 16.21 -14.59
C ILE A 163 -18.78 15.12 -14.41
N LEU A 164 -19.20 13.98 -13.87
CA LEU A 164 -18.34 12.81 -13.68
C LEU A 164 -18.25 12.03 -14.98
N PHE A 165 -19.41 11.64 -15.53
CA PHE A 165 -19.53 10.97 -16.81
C PHE A 165 -20.97 11.04 -17.31
N THR A 166 -21.15 10.80 -18.60
CA THR A 166 -22.47 10.67 -19.24
C THR A 166 -22.62 9.23 -19.72
N TRP A 167 -23.68 8.57 -19.28
CA TRP A 167 -24.08 7.27 -19.80
C TRP A 167 -25.15 7.45 -20.87
N ARG A 168 -25.04 6.71 -21.98
CA ARG A 168 -26.03 6.69 -23.05
C ARG A 168 -26.42 5.25 -23.32
N ASP A 169 -27.72 4.98 -23.39
CA ASP A 169 -28.23 3.66 -23.78
C ASP A 169 -28.25 3.46 -25.31
N GLY A 170 -28.57 2.24 -25.75
CA GLY A 170 -28.67 1.90 -27.16
C GLY A 170 -29.83 2.60 -27.90
N ALA A 171 -30.76 3.23 -27.18
CA ALA A 171 -31.86 4.02 -27.74
C ALA A 171 -31.54 5.53 -27.81
N GLY A 172 -30.33 5.94 -27.39
CA GLY A 172 -29.89 7.32 -27.39
C GLY A 172 -30.34 8.14 -26.17
N LYS A 173 -30.95 7.51 -25.16
CA LYS A 173 -31.27 8.19 -23.90
C LYS A 173 -30.00 8.39 -23.08
N GLU A 174 -29.82 9.60 -22.58
CA GLU A 174 -28.68 9.96 -21.76
C GLU A 174 -29.04 10.11 -20.28
N LYS A 175 -28.08 9.75 -19.43
CA LYS A 175 -28.06 10.09 -18.00
C LYS A 175 -26.71 10.72 -17.69
N VAL A 176 -26.74 11.95 -17.19
CA VAL A 176 -25.54 12.68 -16.76
C VAL A 176 -25.34 12.45 -15.27
N TYR A 177 -24.19 11.92 -14.89
CA TYR A 177 -23.78 11.77 -13.49
C TYR A 177 -22.94 12.98 -13.10
N ARG A 178 -23.33 13.66 -12.03
CA ARG A 178 -22.66 14.85 -11.50
C ARG A 178 -22.27 14.63 -10.05
N SER A 179 -21.20 15.28 -9.62
CA SER A 179 -20.86 15.33 -8.20
C SER A 179 -21.91 16.15 -7.45
N ASP A 180 -22.55 15.56 -6.45
CA ASP A 180 -23.51 16.22 -5.55
C ASP A 180 -23.00 16.28 -4.11
N ARG A 181 -21.83 15.71 -3.83
CA ARG A 181 -21.23 15.63 -2.49
C ARG A 181 -20.11 16.63 -2.32
N GLN A 182 -19.86 17.02 -1.07
CA GLN A 182 -18.65 17.73 -0.72
C GLN A 182 -17.45 16.76 -0.85
N PRO A 183 -16.38 17.14 -1.56
CA PRO A 183 -15.19 16.32 -1.65
C PRO A 183 -14.54 16.16 -0.27
N LEU A 184 -13.68 15.16 -0.13
CA LEU A 184 -12.89 14.90 1.08
C LEU A 184 -12.00 16.09 1.47
N GLY A 185 -11.79 17.05 0.55
CA GLY A 185 -10.92 18.18 0.78
C GLY A 185 -9.46 17.76 0.83
N LEU A 186 -9.08 16.82 -0.05
CA LEU A 186 -7.67 16.59 -0.38
C LEU A 186 -7.07 17.96 -0.74
N ASN A 187 -5.93 18.29 -0.14
CA ASN A 187 -5.20 19.49 -0.56
C ASN A 187 -4.91 19.35 -2.07
N PRO A 188 -5.03 20.40 -2.89
CA PRO A 188 -4.65 20.34 -4.30
C PRO A 188 -3.24 19.78 -4.56
N ALA A 189 -2.35 19.86 -3.56
CA ALA A 189 -1.01 19.27 -3.61
C ALA A 189 -0.93 17.80 -3.15
N THR A 190 -2.01 17.23 -2.59
CA THR A 190 -2.08 15.84 -2.13
C THR A 190 -2.36 14.93 -3.33
N PRO A 191 -1.42 14.09 -3.77
CA PRO A 191 -1.65 13.15 -4.86
C PRO A 191 -2.71 12.11 -4.50
N LEU A 192 -3.57 11.83 -5.49
CA LEU A 192 -4.44 10.65 -5.52
C LEU A 192 -3.86 9.66 -6.54
N VAL A 193 -3.64 8.42 -6.10
CA VAL A 193 -3.20 7.32 -6.96
C VAL A 193 -4.30 6.28 -7.02
N VAL A 194 -4.66 5.84 -8.22
CA VAL A 194 -5.61 4.74 -8.43
C VAL A 194 -4.85 3.53 -8.96
N LEU A 195 -4.92 2.41 -8.23
CA LEU A 195 -4.31 1.15 -8.67
C LEU A 195 -5.38 0.31 -9.36
N VAL A 196 -5.13 -0.08 -10.61
CA VAL A 196 -6.06 -0.86 -11.43
C VAL A 196 -5.52 -2.26 -11.72
N GLY A 197 -6.39 -3.26 -11.73
CA GLY A 197 -6.05 -4.65 -12.03
C GLY A 197 -6.39 -5.01 -13.47
N GLN A 198 -5.78 -6.08 -14.00
CA GLN A 198 -6.04 -6.55 -15.37
C GLN A 198 -7.52 -6.92 -15.62
N ASN A 199 -8.25 -7.23 -14.55
CA ASN A 199 -9.64 -7.68 -14.58
C ASN A 199 -10.66 -6.57 -14.27
N LEU A 200 -10.20 -5.33 -14.04
CA LEU A 200 -11.10 -4.20 -13.79
C LEU A 200 -11.93 -3.92 -15.05
N ARG A 201 -13.27 -3.90 -14.93
CA ARG A 201 -14.21 -3.72 -16.05
C ARG A 201 -15.48 -3.00 -15.61
N GLY A 202 -16.12 -2.30 -16.54
CA GLY A 202 -17.43 -1.69 -16.31
C GLY A 202 -17.30 -0.43 -15.45
N ALA A 203 -18.16 -0.23 -14.44
CA ALA A 203 -18.15 1.00 -13.64
C ALA A 203 -16.88 1.22 -12.80
N GLY A 204 -15.97 0.25 -12.75
CA GLY A 204 -14.64 0.45 -12.16
C GLY A 204 -13.64 1.15 -13.08
N GLU A 205 -13.87 1.15 -14.40
CA GLU A 205 -13.09 1.88 -15.42
C GLU A 205 -13.54 3.34 -15.52
#